data_AF-A0A1N7MV97-F1
#
_entry.id   AF-A0A1N7MV97-F1
#
_cell.length_a   1.000
_cell.length_b   1.000
_cell.length_c   1.000
_cell.angle_alpha   90.00
_cell.angle_beta   90.00
_cell.angle_gamma   90.00
#
_symmetry.space_group_name_H-M   'P 1'
#
loop_
_entity.id
_entity.type
_entity.pdbx_description
1 polymer ?
#
loop_
_entity_poly.entity_id
_entity_poly.type
_entity_poly.pdbx_seq_one_letter_code
_entity_poly.pdbx_strand_id
1 'polypeptide(L)'
;MTGVGPDRGRPGRAHAVQVLPPRRGVAALALAGMVLGAGGAPGLAQERPPEVGLGFGVPQVTSPLGRAIPVSPVLTVDSDRVYGESAWGRRVLAETRARLRDLEAENQRISADLAAEERSLTERRAEMAPEEFRAAADAFDARVVGIRRAQEAKSRDIARQAEAERAAFIEAALPAVGEVLARRGAVVILDRKQVFVATDAVDVTDELISALNDRLGDGAASPRGAVPAEAPAPELAPAAPADPAADPAPGAAIPAPGGPLDLPTGAGATGQPDALSDGPDGG
;
A
#
# COMPACT_ATOMS: atom_id res chain seq x y z
N MET A 1 26.28 -10.46 52.36
CA MET A 1 27.38 -9.61 52.84
C MET A 1 28.63 -9.95 52.04
N THR A 2 28.96 -9.09 51.07
CA THR A 2 30.24 -8.86 50.35
C THR A 2 29.81 -7.97 49.17
N GLY A 3 30.19 -6.72 48.98
CA GLY A 3 31.18 -5.87 49.62
C GLY A 3 31.96 -5.14 48.52
N VAL A 4 31.74 -3.81 48.39
CA VAL A 4 32.68 -2.77 47.91
C VAL A 4 33.07 -2.83 46.41
N GLY A 5 33.02 -1.78 45.59
CA GLY A 5 32.71 -0.36 45.74
C GLY A 5 32.90 0.35 44.36
N PRO A 6 32.48 1.62 44.22
CA PRO A 6 32.37 2.33 42.94
C PRO A 6 33.46 3.40 42.72
N ASP A 7 33.82 3.71 41.47
CA ASP A 7 34.60 4.91 41.09
C ASP A 7 34.36 5.24 39.59
N ARG A 8 33.55 6.25 39.23
CA ARG A 8 33.83 7.70 39.03
C ARG A 8 35.06 8.03 38.17
N GLY A 9 34.85 8.96 37.23
CA GLY A 9 35.93 9.75 36.62
C GLY A 9 35.68 10.06 35.14
N ARG A 10 34.65 10.84 34.78
CA ARG A 10 34.64 12.31 34.67
C ARG A 10 34.79 12.81 33.21
N PRO A 11 34.36 14.06 32.93
CA PRO A 11 33.80 14.49 31.65
C PRO A 11 34.67 15.49 30.88
N GLY A 12 34.23 15.77 29.65
CA GLY A 12 34.31 17.12 29.07
C GLY A 12 35.28 17.28 27.92
N ARG A 13 34.77 17.86 26.82
CA ARG A 13 35.20 19.20 26.37
C ARG A 13 34.44 19.63 25.11
N ALA A 14 33.65 20.70 25.26
CA ALA A 14 33.29 21.60 24.19
C ALA A 14 34.40 22.64 24.03
N HIS A 15 34.87 22.87 22.80
CA HIS A 15 35.55 24.08 22.28
C HIS A 15 35.40 23.96 20.74
N ALA A 16 34.55 24.71 20.05
CA ALA A 16 34.61 26.13 19.71
C ALA A 16 35.86 26.52 18.88
N VAL A 17 35.58 26.99 17.65
CA VAL A 17 36.31 27.98 16.82
C VAL A 17 37.54 27.54 16.00
N GLN A 18 37.39 27.61 14.67
CA GLN A 18 38.26 28.29 13.66
C GLN A 18 37.73 27.91 12.26
N VAL A 19 37.14 28.78 11.42
CA VAL A 19 37.68 29.97 10.71
C VAL A 19 39.04 29.71 10.06
N LEU A 20 39.06 29.40 8.76
CA LEU A 20 39.76 30.19 7.72
C LEU A 20 39.39 29.75 6.28
N PRO A 21 39.10 30.69 5.35
CA PRO A 21 39.08 30.49 3.89
C PRO A 21 40.54 30.62 3.33
N PRO A 22 40.86 30.87 2.04
CA PRO A 22 40.14 30.83 0.75
C PRO A 22 40.89 30.00 -0.32
N ARG A 23 40.33 29.80 -1.53
CA ARG A 23 41.14 29.85 -2.77
C ARG A 23 40.38 30.54 -3.91
N ARG A 24 40.81 31.77 -4.18
CA ARG A 24 40.58 32.52 -5.41
C ARG A 24 41.40 31.88 -6.53
N GLY A 25 40.76 31.58 -7.65
CA GLY A 25 41.42 31.45 -8.95
C GLY A 25 40.94 32.58 -9.85
N VAL A 26 41.79 33.59 -10.04
CA VAL A 26 41.64 34.62 -11.07
C VAL A 26 42.77 34.39 -12.07
N ALA A 27 42.42 34.21 -13.35
CA ALA A 27 43.22 34.51 -14.54
C ALA A 27 42.27 34.31 -15.75
N ALA A 28 41.76 35.33 -16.45
CA ALA A 28 42.39 36.39 -17.24
C ALA A 28 43.19 35.86 -18.44
N LEU A 29 42.63 36.05 -19.65
CA LEU A 29 43.24 36.56 -20.91
C LEU A 29 42.21 36.30 -22.05
N ALA A 30 41.49 37.30 -22.55
CA ALA A 30 41.89 38.32 -23.53
C ALA A 30 42.29 37.75 -24.91
N LEU A 31 41.46 38.02 -25.93
CA LEU A 31 41.97 38.46 -27.22
C LEU A 31 40.94 39.32 -27.96
N ALA A 32 41.42 40.50 -28.32
CA ALA A 32 40.74 41.57 -29.01
C ALA A 32 40.71 41.30 -30.52
N GLY A 33 39.62 41.73 -31.16
CA GLY A 33 39.49 41.83 -32.61
C GLY A 33 38.72 43.10 -32.94
N MET A 34 39.42 44.23 -32.87
CA MET A 34 38.95 45.56 -33.26
C MET A 34 39.12 45.70 -34.77
N VAL A 35 38.02 45.81 -35.52
CA VAL A 35 38.02 46.34 -36.88
C VAL A 35 37.19 47.61 -36.90
N LEU A 36 37.89 48.69 -37.22
CA LEU A 36 37.39 50.04 -37.42
C LEU A 36 36.79 50.12 -38.84
N GLY A 37 35.50 50.44 -38.95
CA GLY A 37 34.83 50.67 -40.23
C GLY A 37 33.77 51.76 -40.06
N ALA A 38 34.13 52.97 -40.48
CA ALA A 38 33.24 54.13 -40.52
C ALA A 38 32.25 54.01 -41.70
N GLY A 39 30.97 54.25 -41.42
CA GLY A 39 29.93 54.34 -42.45
C GLY A 39 28.62 54.77 -41.80
N GLY A 40 28.30 56.06 -41.88
CA GLY A 40 27.01 56.60 -41.46
C GLY A 40 25.93 56.35 -42.52
N ALA A 41 24.74 55.98 -42.06
CA ALA A 41 23.48 56.18 -42.76
C ALA A 41 22.36 56.40 -41.73
N PRO A 42 21.47 57.40 -41.91
CA PRO A 42 20.37 57.67 -40.99
C PRO A 42 19.14 56.85 -41.34
N GLY A 43 18.33 56.55 -40.31
CA GLY A 43 16.88 56.38 -40.40
C GLY A 43 16.34 55.23 -41.25
N LEU A 44 15.87 54.17 -40.57
CA LEU A 44 14.45 53.80 -40.63
C LEU A 44 14.06 53.24 -39.26
N ALA A 45 13.04 53.85 -38.67
CA ALA A 45 12.35 53.33 -37.51
C ALA A 45 11.75 51.98 -37.89
N GLN A 46 12.27 50.90 -37.30
CA GLN A 46 11.67 49.59 -37.37
C GLN A 46 10.79 49.45 -36.13
N GLU A 47 9.50 49.74 -36.28
CA GLU A 47 8.50 49.33 -35.29
C GLU A 47 8.59 47.80 -35.15
N ARG A 48 9.18 47.36 -34.03
CA ARG A 48 9.13 45.95 -33.63
C ARG A 48 7.68 45.64 -33.27
N PRO A 49 7.04 44.61 -33.85
CA PRO A 49 5.77 44.13 -33.33
C PRO A 49 5.98 43.62 -31.89
N PRO A 50 4.95 43.68 -31.03
CA PRO A 50 5.07 43.21 -29.67
C PRO A 50 5.44 41.73 -29.69
N GLU A 51 6.62 41.40 -29.16
CA GLU A 51 6.95 40.03 -28.80
C GLU A 51 5.94 39.61 -27.72
N VAL A 52 4.94 38.84 -28.12
CA VAL A 52 4.18 38.01 -27.20
C VAL A 52 5.15 36.92 -26.76
N GLY A 53 6.03 37.28 -25.82
CA GLY A 53 6.83 36.33 -25.10
C GLY A 53 5.87 35.46 -24.30
N LEU A 54 5.76 34.19 -24.67
CA LEU A 54 5.28 33.13 -23.79
C LEU A 54 6.27 32.98 -22.63
N GLY A 55 6.26 33.96 -21.75
CA GLY A 55 6.91 33.88 -20.45
C GLY A 55 6.04 33.03 -19.55
N PHE A 56 6.52 31.86 -19.16
CA PHE A 56 6.10 31.21 -17.93
C PHE A 56 6.60 32.05 -16.74
N GLY A 57 5.98 33.23 -16.55
CA GLY A 57 6.23 34.08 -15.41
C GLY A 57 5.50 33.51 -14.20
N VAL A 58 6.23 32.91 -13.27
CA VAL A 58 5.68 32.56 -11.95
C VAL A 58 5.31 33.88 -11.25
N PRO A 59 4.03 34.14 -10.92
CA PRO A 59 3.65 35.38 -10.26
C PRO A 59 4.33 35.43 -8.87
N GLN A 60 5.17 36.44 -8.65
CA GLN A 60 5.83 36.66 -7.38
C GLN A 60 4.97 37.60 -6.53
N VAL A 61 4.47 37.12 -5.39
CA VAL A 61 3.89 37.99 -4.36
C VAL A 61 5.01 38.35 -3.38
N THR A 62 5.39 39.62 -3.33
CA THR A 62 6.43 40.11 -2.42
C THR A 62 5.84 40.34 -1.03
N SER A 63 6.38 39.66 -0.02
CA SER A 63 6.05 39.96 1.38
C SER A 63 6.74 41.26 1.84
N PRO A 64 6.15 42.03 2.77
CA PRO A 64 6.70 43.31 3.25
C PRO A 64 8.06 43.20 3.96
N LEU A 65 8.56 41.97 4.18
CA LEU A 65 9.87 41.67 4.77
C LEU A 65 10.93 41.25 3.74
N GLY A 66 10.69 41.43 2.43
CA GLY A 66 11.70 41.18 1.39
C GLY A 66 12.11 39.71 1.22
N ARG A 67 11.35 38.77 1.78
CA ARG A 67 11.54 37.33 1.59
C ARG A 67 10.58 36.86 0.50
N ALA A 68 11.12 36.46 -0.65
CA ALA A 68 10.35 35.72 -1.65
C ALA A 68 10.02 34.35 -1.05
N ILE A 69 8.73 34.11 -0.74
CA ILE A 69 8.26 32.75 -0.50
C ILE A 69 8.14 32.14 -1.90
N PRO A 70 8.89 31.09 -2.23
CA PRO A 70 8.77 30.45 -3.53
C PRO A 70 7.35 29.89 -3.64
N VAL A 71 6.50 30.56 -4.43
CA VAL A 71 5.19 30.06 -4.83
C VAL A 71 5.44 29.02 -5.91
N SER A 72 5.30 27.74 -5.56
CA SER A 72 5.37 26.66 -6.54
C SER A 72 3.98 26.46 -7.15
N PRO A 73 3.84 26.45 -8.48
CA PRO A 73 2.57 26.13 -9.13
C PRO A 73 2.17 24.64 -8.97
N VAL A 74 3.11 23.81 -8.51
CA VAL A 74 2.96 22.36 -8.29
C VAL A 74 3.14 22.07 -6.80
N LEU A 75 2.18 21.36 -6.21
CA LEU A 75 2.25 20.84 -4.84
C LEU A 75 2.37 19.32 -4.85
N THR A 76 2.78 18.74 -3.72
CA THR A 76 2.82 17.30 -3.50
C THR A 76 1.98 16.90 -2.30
N VAL A 77 1.43 15.69 -2.34
CA VAL A 77 0.63 15.13 -1.25
C VAL A 77 0.90 13.64 -1.09
N ASP A 78 0.93 13.15 0.14
CA ASP A 78 0.88 11.72 0.42
C ASP A 78 -0.58 11.29 0.59
N SER A 79 -1.16 10.68 -0.47
CA SER A 79 -2.57 10.29 -0.48
C SER A 79 -2.91 9.21 0.55
N ASP A 80 -1.96 8.32 0.87
CA ASP A 80 -2.18 7.27 1.87
C ASP A 80 -2.24 7.86 3.26
N ARG A 81 -1.34 8.81 3.56
CA ARG A 81 -1.39 9.57 4.82
C ARG A 81 -2.64 10.41 4.90
N VAL A 82 -3.01 11.12 3.84
CA VAL A 82 -4.24 11.93 3.82
C VAL A 82 -5.46 11.09 4.17
N TYR A 83 -5.59 9.90 3.57
CA TYR A 83 -6.69 9.00 3.94
C TYR A 83 -6.51 8.45 5.35
N GLY A 84 -5.41 7.77 5.66
CA GLY A 84 -5.20 7.04 6.90
C GLY A 84 -5.13 7.91 8.17
N GLU A 85 -4.71 9.17 8.04
CA GLU A 85 -4.61 10.14 9.13
C GLU A 85 -5.79 11.14 9.15
N SER A 86 -6.73 11.07 8.22
CA SER A 86 -8.00 11.80 8.34
C SER A 86 -8.91 11.17 9.41
N ALA A 87 -9.80 11.96 10.01
CA ALA A 87 -10.83 11.47 10.91
C ALA A 87 -11.74 10.43 10.22
N TRP A 88 -12.09 10.69 8.95
CA TRP A 88 -12.83 9.75 8.11
C TRP A 88 -12.10 8.40 7.96
N GLY A 89 -10.86 8.42 7.46
CA GLY A 89 -10.12 7.17 7.22
C GLY A 89 -9.83 6.41 8.50
N ARG A 90 -9.54 7.10 9.62
CA ARG A 90 -9.40 6.46 10.93
C ARG A 90 -10.67 5.73 11.35
N ARG A 91 -11.84 6.36 11.19
CA ARG A 91 -13.15 5.74 11.49
C ARG A 91 -13.36 4.49 10.64
N VAL A 92 -13.23 4.61 9.30
CA VAL A 92 -13.40 3.48 8.38
C VAL A 92 -12.46 2.33 8.73
N LEU A 93 -11.17 2.61 8.95
CA LEU A 93 -10.20 1.59 9.32
C LEU A 93 -10.53 0.92 10.66
N ALA A 94 -11.08 1.66 11.63
CA ALA A 94 -11.51 1.11 12.90
C ALA A 94 -12.74 0.19 12.73
N GLU A 95 -13.73 0.61 11.96
CA GLU A 95 -14.94 -0.16 11.65
C GLU A 95 -14.63 -1.43 10.86
N THR A 96 -13.81 -1.33 9.81
CA THR A 96 -13.37 -2.50 9.03
C THR A 96 -12.64 -3.51 9.92
N ARG A 97 -11.73 -3.05 10.79
CA ARG A 97 -11.05 -3.94 11.75
C ARG A 97 -12.02 -4.57 12.74
N ALA A 98 -13.02 -3.85 13.22
CA ALA A 98 -14.04 -4.41 14.11
C ALA A 98 -14.83 -5.53 13.42
N ARG A 99 -15.33 -5.28 12.20
CA ARG A 99 -16.08 -6.28 11.43
C ARG A 99 -15.24 -7.51 11.09
N LEU A 100 -13.96 -7.35 10.78
CA LEU A 100 -13.05 -8.47 10.55
C LEU A 100 -12.84 -9.32 11.81
N ARG A 101 -12.69 -8.69 12.98
CA ARG A 101 -12.59 -9.42 14.26
C ARG A 101 -13.88 -10.18 14.59
N ASP A 102 -15.03 -9.55 14.35
CA ASP A 102 -16.32 -10.19 14.56
C ASP A 102 -16.49 -11.41 13.65
N LEU A 103 -16.08 -11.29 12.38
CA LEU A 103 -16.07 -12.38 11.40
C LEU A 103 -15.14 -13.52 11.83
N GLU A 104 -13.95 -13.21 12.34
CA GLU A 104 -13.01 -14.21 12.85
C GLU A 104 -13.58 -14.95 14.07
N ALA A 105 -14.16 -14.22 15.03
CA ALA A 105 -14.80 -14.82 16.21
C ALA A 105 -16.04 -15.67 15.84
N GLU A 106 -16.76 -15.28 14.80
CA GLU A 106 -17.83 -16.10 14.23
C GLU A 106 -17.28 -17.40 13.61
N ASN A 107 -16.23 -17.31 12.80
CA ASN A 107 -15.60 -18.49 12.19
C ASN A 107 -15.10 -19.48 13.24
N GLN A 108 -14.47 -19.02 14.33
CA GLN A 108 -14.01 -19.88 15.42
C GLN A 108 -15.16 -20.65 16.09
N ARG A 109 -16.29 -19.98 16.35
CA ARG A 109 -17.49 -20.63 16.91
C ARG A 109 -18.05 -21.68 15.96
N ILE A 110 -18.20 -21.32 14.68
CA ILE A 110 -18.68 -22.23 13.63
C ILE A 110 -17.76 -23.46 13.50
N SER A 111 -16.44 -23.28 13.51
CA SER A 111 -15.50 -24.39 13.46
C SER A 111 -15.62 -25.32 14.66
N ALA A 112 -15.85 -24.78 15.87
CA ALA A 112 -16.07 -25.58 17.06
C ALA A 112 -17.38 -26.40 16.96
N ASP A 113 -18.45 -25.77 16.47
CA ASP A 113 -19.76 -26.41 16.28
C ASP A 113 -19.68 -27.54 15.23
N LEU A 114 -19.03 -27.28 14.08
CA LEU A 114 -18.82 -28.28 13.03
C LEU A 114 -17.98 -29.46 13.53
N ALA A 115 -16.93 -29.21 14.33
CA ALA A 115 -16.12 -30.26 14.92
C ALA A 115 -16.89 -31.10 15.95
N ALA A 116 -17.79 -30.48 16.71
CA ALA A 116 -18.68 -31.22 17.63
C ALA A 116 -19.68 -32.09 16.86
N GLU A 117 -20.25 -31.56 15.78
CA GLU A 117 -21.18 -32.28 14.92
C GLU A 117 -20.50 -33.46 14.19
N GLU A 118 -19.30 -33.26 13.64
CA GLU A 118 -18.53 -34.32 12.98
C GLU A 118 -18.23 -35.48 13.94
N ARG A 119 -17.85 -35.18 15.20
CA ARG A 119 -17.66 -36.20 16.24
C ARG A 119 -18.95 -36.96 16.52
N SER A 120 -20.06 -36.25 16.69
CA SER A 120 -21.38 -36.86 16.94
C SER A 120 -21.83 -37.77 15.79
N LEU A 121 -21.62 -37.36 14.54
CA LEU A 121 -21.90 -38.19 13.35
C LEU A 121 -21.03 -39.45 13.33
N THR A 122 -19.75 -39.31 13.69
CA THR A 122 -18.80 -40.43 13.75
C THR A 122 -19.18 -41.45 14.82
N GLU A 123 -19.52 -40.98 16.03
CA GLU A 123 -19.94 -41.84 17.14
C GLU A 123 -21.22 -42.62 16.79
N ARG A 124 -22.22 -41.93 16.23
CA ARG A 124 -23.50 -42.53 15.84
C ARG A 124 -23.42 -43.41 14.60
N ARG A 125 -22.31 -43.43 13.86
CA ARG A 125 -22.18 -44.22 12.63
C ARG A 125 -22.42 -45.70 12.85
N ALA A 126 -22.02 -46.24 14.00
CA ALA A 126 -22.22 -47.64 14.34
C ALA A 126 -23.68 -47.98 14.73
N GLU A 127 -24.46 -46.96 15.08
CA GLU A 127 -25.84 -47.09 15.58
C GLU A 127 -26.90 -46.75 14.52
N MET A 128 -26.51 -46.13 13.41
CA MET A 128 -27.40 -45.72 12.33
C MET A 128 -27.45 -46.72 11.18
N ALA A 129 -28.60 -46.79 10.50
CA ALA A 129 -28.68 -47.50 9.23
C ALA A 129 -27.76 -46.82 8.18
N PRO A 130 -27.16 -47.57 7.24
CA PRO A 130 -26.26 -47.00 6.24
C PRO A 130 -26.88 -45.87 5.41
N GLU A 131 -28.17 -45.98 5.08
CA GLU A 131 -28.91 -44.99 4.31
C GLU A 131 -29.12 -43.69 5.10
N GLU A 132 -29.46 -43.81 6.39
CA GLU A 132 -29.64 -42.67 7.30
C GLU A 132 -28.32 -41.95 7.56
N PHE A 133 -27.22 -42.69 7.73
CA PHE A 133 -25.89 -42.11 7.88
C PHE A 133 -25.46 -41.33 6.64
N ARG A 134 -25.69 -41.89 5.44
CA ARG A 134 -25.38 -41.18 4.18
C ARG A 134 -26.14 -39.86 4.08
N ALA A 135 -27.45 -39.87 4.35
CA ALA A 135 -28.26 -38.65 4.33
C ALA A 135 -27.76 -37.60 5.35
N ALA A 136 -27.36 -38.03 6.55
CA ALA A 136 -26.80 -37.14 7.57
C ALA A 136 -25.44 -36.56 7.18
N ALA A 137 -24.57 -37.36 6.55
CA ALA A 137 -23.28 -36.92 6.03
C ALA A 137 -23.46 -35.91 4.87
N ASP A 138 -24.34 -36.20 3.91
CA ASP A 138 -24.65 -35.28 2.80
C ASP A 138 -25.20 -33.93 3.32
N ALA A 139 -26.03 -33.96 4.36
CA ALA A 139 -26.54 -32.75 5.01
C ALA A 139 -25.46 -31.97 5.78
N PHE A 140 -24.47 -32.65 6.36
CA PHE A 140 -23.30 -32.02 6.96
C PHE A 140 -22.43 -31.36 5.90
N ASP A 141 -22.10 -32.07 4.83
CA ASP A 141 -21.29 -31.54 3.71
C ASP A 141 -21.95 -30.31 3.07
N ALA A 142 -23.27 -30.38 2.83
CA ALA A 142 -24.04 -29.25 2.32
C ALA A 142 -23.97 -28.03 3.24
N ARG A 143 -24.02 -28.23 4.57
CA ARG A 143 -23.89 -27.16 5.55
C ARG A 143 -22.48 -26.57 5.57
N VAL A 144 -21.43 -27.38 5.54
CA VAL A 144 -20.04 -26.92 5.48
C VAL A 144 -19.81 -26.05 4.25
N VAL A 145 -20.29 -26.48 3.08
CA VAL A 145 -20.20 -25.71 1.83
C VAL A 145 -20.99 -24.40 1.92
N GLY A 146 -22.21 -24.44 2.48
CA GLY A 146 -23.04 -23.26 2.68
C GLY A 146 -22.38 -22.22 3.59
N ILE A 147 -21.83 -22.68 4.71
CA ILE A 147 -21.07 -21.86 5.66
C ILE A 147 -19.87 -21.22 4.97
N ARG A 148 -19.04 -21.99 4.26
CA ARG A 148 -17.88 -21.46 3.56
C ARG A 148 -18.26 -20.34 2.60
N ARG A 149 -19.30 -20.53 1.79
CA ARG A 149 -19.82 -19.51 0.87
C ARG A 149 -20.30 -18.26 1.60
N ALA A 150 -21.00 -18.42 2.72
CA ALA A 150 -21.48 -17.31 3.52
C ALA A 150 -20.33 -16.48 4.12
N GLN A 151 -19.29 -17.14 4.63
CA GLN A 151 -18.12 -16.45 5.21
C GLN A 151 -17.29 -15.74 4.14
N GLU A 152 -17.11 -16.36 2.96
CA GLU A 152 -16.49 -15.69 1.81
C GLU A 152 -17.30 -14.46 1.36
N ALA A 153 -18.63 -14.55 1.34
CA ALA A 153 -19.50 -13.43 0.99
C ALA A 153 -19.38 -12.27 2.00
N LYS A 154 -19.32 -12.57 3.30
CA LYS A 154 -19.11 -11.58 4.37
C LYS A 154 -17.76 -10.87 4.25
N SER A 155 -16.68 -11.64 4.00
CA SER A 155 -15.35 -11.06 3.80
C SER A 155 -15.31 -10.10 2.59
N ARG A 156 -15.89 -10.52 1.45
CA ARG A 156 -16.00 -9.68 0.26
C ARG A 156 -16.85 -8.43 0.53
N ASP A 157 -17.92 -8.53 1.30
CA ASP A 157 -18.76 -7.39 1.68
C ASP A 157 -18.00 -6.34 2.50
N ILE A 158 -17.22 -6.78 3.50
CA ILE A 158 -16.38 -5.89 4.30
C ILE A 158 -15.38 -5.14 3.41
N ALA A 159 -14.75 -5.85 2.46
CA ALA A 159 -13.81 -5.24 1.52
C ALA A 159 -14.50 -4.24 0.57
N ARG A 160 -15.66 -4.60 0.00
CA ARG A 160 -16.44 -3.71 -0.87
C ARG A 160 -16.87 -2.43 -0.14
N GLN A 161 -17.31 -2.54 1.11
CA GLN A 161 -17.71 -1.37 1.89
C GLN A 161 -16.50 -0.46 2.18
N ALA A 162 -15.33 -1.02 2.51
CA ALA A 162 -14.13 -0.22 2.72
C ALA A 162 -13.71 0.53 1.45
N GLU A 163 -13.80 -0.10 0.28
CA GLU A 163 -13.51 0.57 -1.00
C GLU A 163 -14.54 1.65 -1.34
N ALA A 164 -15.83 1.39 -1.11
CA ALA A 164 -16.88 2.39 -1.31
C ALA A 164 -16.69 3.62 -0.42
N GLU A 165 -16.30 3.43 0.83
CA GLU A 165 -15.95 4.52 1.76
C GLU A 165 -14.72 5.31 1.30
N ARG A 166 -13.73 4.63 0.72
CA ARG A 166 -12.54 5.28 0.15
C ARG A 166 -12.89 6.12 -1.08
N ALA A 167 -13.73 5.60 -1.97
CA ALA A 167 -14.21 6.34 -3.13
C ALA A 167 -15.01 7.58 -2.71
N ALA A 168 -15.95 7.42 -1.77
CA ALA A 168 -16.74 8.53 -1.23
C ALA A 168 -15.86 9.61 -0.57
N PHE A 169 -14.80 9.21 0.14
CA PHE A 169 -13.83 10.15 0.71
C PHE A 169 -13.12 10.97 -0.37
N ILE A 170 -12.66 10.34 -1.46
CA ILE A 170 -11.96 11.06 -2.55
C ILE A 170 -12.88 12.12 -3.17
N GLU A 171 -14.13 11.77 -3.45
CA GLU A 171 -15.11 12.71 -4.00
C GLU A 171 -15.38 13.87 -3.03
N ALA A 172 -15.58 13.56 -1.74
CA ALA A 172 -15.81 14.55 -0.71
C ALA A 172 -14.58 15.44 -0.43
N ALA A 173 -13.37 14.97 -0.74
CA ALA A 173 -12.12 15.68 -0.54
C ALA A 173 -11.83 16.74 -1.62
N LEU A 174 -12.42 16.62 -2.82
CA LEU A 174 -12.15 17.52 -3.95
C LEU A 174 -12.31 19.01 -3.62
N PRO A 175 -13.36 19.46 -2.89
CA PRO A 175 -13.47 20.87 -2.51
C PRO A 175 -12.34 21.34 -1.59
N ALA A 176 -11.91 20.51 -0.62
CA ALA A 176 -10.81 20.86 0.27
C ALA A 176 -9.47 20.95 -0.47
N VAL A 177 -9.25 20.06 -1.46
CA VAL A 177 -8.10 20.15 -2.37
C VAL A 177 -8.12 21.46 -3.16
N GLY A 178 -9.28 21.87 -3.68
CA GLY A 178 -9.45 23.13 -4.38
C GLY A 178 -9.14 24.36 -3.51
N GLU A 179 -9.55 24.33 -2.25
CA GLU A 179 -9.23 25.39 -1.28
C GLU A 179 -7.71 25.47 -0.98
N VAL A 180 -7.03 24.34 -0.81
CA VAL A 180 -5.57 24.29 -0.63
C VAL A 180 -4.84 24.85 -1.84
N LEU A 181 -5.23 24.43 -3.06
CA LEU A 181 -4.66 24.93 -4.31
C LEU A 181 -4.82 26.45 -4.43
N ALA A 182 -6.02 26.97 -4.16
CA ALA A 182 -6.30 28.40 -4.20
C ALA A 182 -5.46 29.20 -3.19
N ARG A 183 -5.35 28.72 -1.93
CA ARG A 183 -4.55 29.38 -0.89
C ARG A 183 -3.05 29.41 -1.22
N ARG A 184 -2.54 28.35 -1.86
CA ARG A 184 -1.13 28.21 -2.23
C ARG A 184 -0.79 28.84 -3.59
N GLY A 185 -1.78 29.32 -4.35
CA GLY A 185 -1.56 29.81 -5.71
C GLY A 185 -1.08 28.73 -6.67
N ALA A 186 -1.42 27.47 -6.39
CA ALA A 186 -1.03 26.31 -7.17
C ALA A 186 -2.18 25.83 -8.07
N VAL A 187 -1.84 25.09 -9.12
CA VAL A 187 -2.82 24.60 -10.11
C VAL A 187 -2.92 23.08 -10.15
N VAL A 188 -1.96 22.37 -9.56
CA VAL A 188 -1.91 20.91 -9.56
C VAL A 188 -1.28 20.37 -8.27
N ILE A 189 -1.80 19.24 -7.79
CA ILE A 189 -1.20 18.43 -6.72
C ILE A 189 -0.78 17.09 -7.33
N LEU A 190 0.45 16.65 -7.04
CA LEU A 190 0.97 15.34 -7.42
C LEU A 190 1.08 14.42 -6.21
N ASP A 191 0.83 13.13 -6.41
CA ASP A 191 1.08 12.15 -5.36
C ASP A 191 2.60 12.02 -5.13
N ARG A 192 3.01 12.08 -3.86
CA ARG A 192 4.42 11.99 -3.43
C ARG A 192 5.08 10.70 -3.90
N LYS A 193 4.35 9.61 -4.09
CA LYS A 193 4.86 8.33 -4.61
C LYS A 193 5.33 8.41 -6.07
N GLN A 194 4.85 9.39 -6.82
CA GLN A 194 5.22 9.60 -8.22
C GLN A 194 6.41 10.58 -8.37
N VAL A 195 6.89 11.15 -7.26
CA VAL A 195 7.92 12.19 -7.23
C VAL A 195 9.18 11.64 -6.55
N PHE A 196 10.31 11.67 -7.24
CA PHE A 196 11.58 11.12 -6.71
C PHE A 196 12.11 11.92 -5.51
N VAL A 197 12.08 13.25 -5.61
CA VAL A 197 12.47 14.16 -4.52
C VAL A 197 11.57 15.39 -4.58
N ALA A 198 10.93 15.72 -3.47
CA ALA A 198 10.21 16.95 -3.25
C ALA A 198 10.74 17.63 -1.97
N THR A 199 10.76 18.95 -1.97
CA THR A 199 11.07 19.71 -0.74
C THR A 199 9.82 19.79 0.13
N ASP A 200 9.98 19.80 1.45
CA ASP A 200 8.83 19.96 2.38
C ASP A 200 8.01 21.24 2.12
N ALA A 201 8.60 22.27 1.49
CA ALA A 201 7.91 23.51 1.13
C ALA A 201 6.72 23.32 0.17
N VAL A 202 6.73 22.27 -0.67
CA VAL A 202 5.65 21.95 -1.61
C VAL A 202 4.75 20.83 -1.12
N ASP A 203 5.07 20.20 0.01
CA ASP A 203 4.23 19.19 0.64
C ASP A 203 3.07 19.86 1.40
N VAL A 204 1.85 19.47 1.06
CA VAL A 204 0.62 19.97 1.68
C VAL A 204 -0.18 18.88 2.40
N THR A 205 0.44 17.74 2.68
CA THR A 205 -0.21 16.58 3.32
C THR A 205 -0.89 16.96 4.63
N ASP A 206 -0.16 17.57 5.57
CA ASP A 206 -0.71 17.92 6.89
C ASP A 206 -1.76 19.03 6.80
N GLU A 207 -1.56 20.01 5.90
CA GLU A 207 -2.53 21.07 5.63
C GLU A 207 -3.85 20.49 5.10
N LEU A 208 -3.77 19.56 4.15
CA LEU A 208 -4.94 18.92 3.57
C LEU A 208 -5.66 18.03 4.59
N ILE A 209 -4.93 17.29 5.44
CA ILE A 209 -5.52 16.51 6.54
C ILE A 209 -6.32 17.43 7.47
N SER A 210 -5.75 18.57 7.87
CA SER A 210 -6.47 19.54 8.73
C SER A 210 -7.73 20.05 8.04
N ALA A 211 -7.61 20.50 6.79
CA ALA A 211 -8.76 21.04 6.04
C ALA A 211 -9.87 19.99 5.86
N LEU A 212 -9.51 18.74 5.61
CA LEU A 212 -10.48 17.64 5.50
C LEU A 212 -11.14 17.32 6.83
N ASN A 213 -10.40 17.31 7.94
CA ASN A 213 -10.96 17.07 9.26
C ASN A 213 -11.95 18.18 9.66
N ASP A 214 -11.61 19.43 9.38
CA ASP A 214 -12.47 20.58 9.70
C ASP A 214 -13.75 20.57 8.85
N ARG A 215 -13.65 20.16 7.58
CA ARG A 215 -14.77 20.19 6.63
C ARG A 215 -15.67 18.96 6.68
N LEU A 216 -15.08 17.77 6.70
CA LEU A 216 -15.77 16.48 6.56
C LEU A 216 -15.95 15.76 7.89
N GLY A 217 -15.13 16.10 8.90
CA GLY A 217 -15.08 15.37 10.15
C GLY A 217 -14.78 13.89 9.94
N ASP A 218 -15.52 13.04 10.64
CA ASP A 218 -15.41 11.59 10.50
C ASP A 218 -16.21 11.04 9.31
N GLY A 219 -16.97 11.86 8.57
CA GLY A 219 -17.77 11.43 7.44
C GLY A 219 -19.06 10.67 7.75
N ALA A 220 -19.47 10.54 9.02
CA ALA A 220 -20.61 9.70 9.38
C ALA A 220 -21.95 10.24 8.85
N ALA A 221 -22.00 11.54 8.56
CA ALA A 221 -23.16 12.23 8.01
C ALA A 221 -23.21 12.25 6.47
N SER A 222 -22.12 11.89 5.79
CA SER A 222 -22.15 11.74 4.33
C SER A 222 -23.01 10.54 3.97
N PRO A 223 -23.87 10.64 2.94
CA PRO A 223 -24.62 9.49 2.46
C PRO A 223 -23.63 8.38 2.16
N ARG A 224 -23.62 7.35 3.02
CA ARG A 224 -22.86 6.11 2.84
C ARG A 224 -23.01 5.76 1.38
N GLY A 225 -21.91 5.77 0.63
CA GLY A 225 -21.93 5.59 -0.82
C GLY A 225 -22.84 4.42 -1.13
N ALA A 226 -24.05 4.73 -1.61
CA ALA A 226 -25.02 3.73 -1.98
C ALA A 226 -24.45 3.15 -3.26
N VAL A 227 -23.52 2.21 -3.13
CA VAL A 227 -23.26 1.24 -4.17
C VAL A 227 -24.64 0.64 -4.41
N PRO A 228 -25.26 0.82 -5.59
CA PRO A 228 -26.46 0.08 -5.91
C PRO A 228 -26.13 -1.37 -5.62
N ALA A 229 -26.94 -2.04 -4.80
CA ALA A 229 -26.84 -3.48 -4.64
C ALA A 229 -26.89 -4.05 -6.07
N GLU A 230 -25.73 -4.46 -6.59
CA GLU A 230 -25.67 -5.09 -7.88
C GLU A 230 -26.53 -6.34 -7.74
N ALA A 231 -27.65 -6.32 -8.46
CA ALA A 231 -28.55 -7.44 -8.58
C ALA A 231 -27.71 -8.70 -8.86
N PRO A 232 -28.10 -9.87 -8.34
CA PRO A 232 -27.33 -11.09 -8.54
C PRO A 232 -27.03 -11.24 -10.04
N ALA A 233 -25.74 -11.43 -10.35
CA ALA A 233 -25.29 -11.75 -11.70
C ALA A 233 -26.24 -12.81 -12.30
N PRO A 234 -26.62 -12.69 -13.58
CA PRO A 234 -27.55 -13.64 -14.19
C PRO A 234 -27.00 -15.05 -13.98
N GLU A 235 -27.80 -15.85 -13.29
CA GLU A 235 -27.56 -17.27 -13.12
C GLU A 235 -27.39 -17.85 -14.52
N LEU A 236 -26.15 -18.23 -14.84
CA LEU A 236 -25.83 -19.02 -16.02
C LEU A 236 -26.68 -20.29 -15.90
N ALA A 237 -27.73 -20.33 -16.71
CA ALA A 237 -28.60 -21.49 -16.86
C ALA A 237 -27.73 -22.75 -17.05
N PRO A 238 -28.18 -23.90 -16.52
CA PRO A 238 -27.42 -25.14 -16.55
C PRO A 238 -27.08 -25.49 -18.01
N ALA A 239 -25.81 -25.73 -18.27
CA ALA A 239 -25.37 -26.34 -19.51
C ALA A 239 -26.12 -27.66 -19.70
N ALA A 240 -26.87 -27.74 -20.79
CA ALA A 240 -27.50 -28.98 -21.26
C ALA A 240 -26.43 -30.09 -21.43
N PRO A 241 -26.82 -31.36 -21.28
CA PRO A 241 -25.89 -32.46 -21.02
C PRO A 241 -24.94 -32.71 -22.19
N ALA A 242 -23.66 -32.89 -21.86
CA ALA A 242 -22.70 -33.52 -22.76
C ALA A 242 -23.02 -35.02 -22.89
N ASP A 243 -22.98 -35.50 -24.12
CA ASP A 243 -23.14 -36.90 -24.54
C ASP A 243 -22.24 -37.86 -23.73
N PRO A 244 -22.70 -39.09 -23.39
CA PRO A 244 -21.96 -40.01 -22.54
C PRO A 244 -21.05 -40.91 -23.39
N ALA A 245 -19.78 -40.53 -23.54
CA ALA A 245 -18.76 -41.45 -24.02
C ALA A 245 -17.35 -40.99 -23.61
N ALA A 246 -16.96 -41.29 -22.37
CA ALA A 246 -15.57 -41.53 -22.00
C ALA A 246 -15.54 -42.11 -20.59
N ASP A 247 -15.26 -43.40 -20.52
CA ASP A 247 -14.92 -44.12 -19.30
C ASP A 247 -13.50 -43.74 -18.86
N PRO A 248 -13.24 -43.33 -17.60
CA PRO A 248 -11.90 -43.38 -17.05
C PRO A 248 -11.80 -44.39 -15.89
N ALA A 249 -10.82 -45.28 -16.04
CA ALA A 249 -10.40 -46.32 -15.10
C ALA A 249 -10.17 -45.82 -13.65
N PRO A 250 -10.27 -46.72 -12.64
CA PRO A 250 -10.12 -46.35 -11.24
C PRO A 250 -8.65 -46.28 -10.82
N GLY A 251 -8.29 -45.24 -10.07
CA GLY A 251 -7.05 -45.22 -9.30
C GLY A 251 -6.34 -43.87 -9.29
N ALA A 252 -6.74 -42.96 -8.41
CA ALA A 252 -5.86 -41.90 -7.95
C ALA A 252 -6.20 -41.53 -6.51
N ALA A 253 -5.17 -41.61 -5.67
CA ALA A 253 -5.19 -41.46 -4.23
C ALA A 253 -5.49 -40.02 -3.78
N ILE A 254 -6.09 -39.92 -2.60
CA ILE A 254 -6.30 -38.68 -1.84
C ILE A 254 -4.94 -38.14 -1.36
N PRO A 255 -4.51 -36.90 -1.68
CA PRO A 255 -3.39 -36.28 -0.99
C PRO A 255 -3.86 -35.66 0.34
N ALA A 256 -3.16 -36.00 1.43
CA ALA A 256 -3.33 -35.41 2.75
C ALA A 256 -2.84 -33.95 2.79
N PRO A 257 -3.37 -33.10 3.70
CA PRO A 257 -2.92 -31.71 3.83
C PRO A 257 -1.51 -31.62 4.43
N GLY A 258 -0.66 -30.82 3.80
CA GLY A 258 0.74 -30.61 4.16
C GLY A 258 0.95 -29.91 5.50
N GLY A 259 1.87 -30.48 6.28
CA GLY A 259 2.56 -29.81 7.38
C GLY A 259 3.71 -28.91 6.90
N PRO A 260 4.40 -28.22 7.83
CA PRO A 260 5.17 -27.01 7.55
C PRO A 260 6.49 -27.26 6.80
N LEU A 261 6.90 -26.20 6.07
CA LEU A 261 8.11 -26.10 5.27
C LEU A 261 9.39 -26.38 6.08
N ASP A 262 10.12 -27.43 5.71
CA ASP A 262 11.52 -27.64 6.09
C ASP A 262 12.43 -27.51 4.84
N LEU A 263 13.47 -26.69 4.97
CA LEU A 263 14.47 -26.40 3.95
C LEU A 263 15.45 -27.60 3.80
N PRO A 264 15.79 -28.04 2.57
CA PRO A 264 16.76 -29.12 2.41
C PRO A 264 18.21 -28.60 2.57
N THR A 265 18.91 -29.20 3.54
CA THR A 265 20.38 -29.19 3.64
C THR A 265 20.95 -30.19 2.64
N GLY A 266 22.02 -29.80 1.92
CA GLY A 266 22.57 -30.52 0.78
C GLY A 266 23.24 -31.85 1.08
N ALA A 267 22.83 -32.85 0.29
CA ALA A 267 23.55 -33.96 -0.33
C ALA A 267 24.94 -34.37 0.21
N GLY A 268 25.00 -35.61 0.71
CA GLY A 268 26.18 -36.47 0.67
C GLY A 268 25.90 -37.75 -0.11
N ALA A 269 26.99 -38.36 -0.59
CA ALA A 269 27.16 -39.72 -1.14
C ALA A 269 27.13 -39.90 -2.67
N THR A 270 28.25 -39.55 -3.30
CA THR A 270 28.78 -40.28 -4.46
C THR A 270 29.59 -41.48 -3.96
N GLY A 271 29.16 -42.69 -4.30
CA GLY A 271 29.94 -43.92 -4.15
C GLY A 271 30.97 -44.05 -5.28
N GLN A 272 32.20 -44.37 -4.92
CA GLN A 272 33.31 -44.68 -5.83
C GLN A 272 33.95 -45.99 -5.34
N PRO A 273 34.12 -47.01 -6.17
CA PRO A 273 34.89 -48.19 -5.81
C PRO A 273 36.33 -48.13 -6.36
N ASP A 274 37.15 -49.00 -5.78
CA ASP A 274 38.49 -49.46 -6.17
C ASP A 274 39.72 -48.65 -5.73
N ALA A 275 40.38 -49.14 -4.66
CA ALA A 275 41.80 -49.45 -4.70
C ALA A 275 42.23 -50.39 -3.55
N LEU A 276 42.88 -51.49 -3.98
CA LEU A 276 43.85 -52.36 -3.32
C LEU A 276 44.46 -51.93 -1.96
N SER A 277 44.62 -52.91 -1.07
CA SER A 277 45.93 -53.50 -0.65
C SER A 277 45.99 -53.82 0.84
N ASP A 278 46.49 -55.03 1.14
CA ASP A 278 47.09 -55.53 2.39
C ASP A 278 46.29 -55.39 3.69
N GLY A 279 45.98 -56.46 4.43
CA GLY A 279 46.88 -57.51 4.89
C GLY A 279 46.60 -57.73 6.39
N PRO A 280 46.93 -58.89 6.98
CA PRO A 280 46.05 -59.53 7.95
C PRO A 280 46.52 -59.44 9.42
N ASP A 281 45.70 -60.08 10.26
CA ASP A 281 45.96 -60.65 11.60
C ASP A 281 45.74 -59.78 12.84
N GLY A 282 44.71 -60.20 13.60
CA GLY A 282 44.97 -61.05 14.77
C GLY A 282 44.95 -60.35 16.12
N GLY A 283 44.00 -60.79 16.97
CA GLY A 283 43.95 -60.44 18.39
C GLY A 283 42.56 -60.51 18.97
#